data_AF-A0A9Q0WW36-F1
#
_entry.id   AF-A0A9Q0WW36-F1
#
_cell.length_a   1.000
_cell.length_b   1.000
_cell.length_c   1.000
_cell.angle_alpha   90.00
_cell.angle_beta   90.00
_cell.angle_gamma   90.00
#
_symmetry.space_group_name_H-M   'P 1'
#
loop_
_entity.id
_entity.type
_entity.pdbx_description
1 polymer ?
#
loop_
_entity_poly.entity_id
_entity_poly.type
_entity_poly.pdbx_seq_one_letter_code
_entity_poly.pdbx_strand_id
1 'polypeptide(L)'
;MGTSNCTKLVTSDREKWDKVFGGLVNLLKSQQEQLETLIKERHLLEDRIKTQHERWVSDIRLYEDHIVQINGDMVKKDMACVLEAAKGDLMLGLKQREASLHKCRLEETEDELADFQALFSYLSQNSKANSEATSNGKGGRSYDLKSGGAKKLEAEVERLKLENEKLVAEKNSEVSALLKEKTFVWNQYNILESNLTSKLRSKEAEVENANEKIADVLANAELLQSSNDEKDEIIRRLNTKVAKMEADTEKWKEEISKLSRELEFLRKSRSAQVTSIMKPCSAQARTSTLGSRSCGRDISNLIDMKVSTPILTTVPSKGGAKVLKNQ
;
A
#
# COMPACT_ATOMS: atom_id res chain seq x y z
N MET A 1 -67.55 -79.43 18.80
CA MET A 1 -66.21 -78.82 18.56
C MET A 1 -66.28 -77.98 17.30
N GLY A 2 -66.09 -76.67 17.39
CA GLY A 2 -66.22 -75.77 16.23
C GLY A 2 -65.78 -74.35 16.57
N THR A 3 -64.49 -74.16 16.83
CA THR A 3 -63.92 -72.83 17.16
C THR A 3 -62.69 -72.46 16.32
N SER A 4 -62.25 -73.29 15.37
CA SER A 4 -60.94 -73.11 14.71
C SER A 4 -60.89 -72.11 13.53
N ASN A 5 -62.04 -71.67 13.00
CA ASN A 5 -62.07 -70.78 11.82
C ASN A 5 -62.29 -69.30 12.19
N CYS A 6 -62.98 -69.00 13.29
CA CYS A 6 -63.21 -67.62 13.74
C CYS A 6 -61.93 -66.97 14.29
N THR A 7 -61.10 -67.73 15.00
CA THR A 7 -59.83 -67.24 15.57
C THR A 7 -58.77 -66.98 14.51
N LYS A 8 -58.73 -67.77 13.42
CA LYS A 8 -57.76 -67.59 12.32
C LYS A 8 -58.00 -66.31 11.50
N LEU A 9 -59.27 -65.93 11.31
CA LEU A 9 -59.63 -64.70 10.59
C LEU A 9 -59.25 -63.46 11.41
N VAL A 10 -59.54 -63.48 12.72
CA VAL A 10 -59.20 -62.39 13.66
C VAL A 10 -57.68 -62.22 13.81
N THR A 11 -56.90 -63.31 13.78
CA THR A 11 -55.43 -63.21 13.79
C THR A 11 -54.87 -62.66 12.48
N SER A 12 -55.49 -62.96 11.33
CA SER A 12 -55.03 -62.47 10.02
C SER A 12 -55.26 -60.97 9.85
N ASP A 13 -56.39 -60.43 10.32
CA ASP A 13 -56.66 -59.00 10.21
C ASP A 13 -55.83 -58.17 11.18
N ARG A 14 -55.56 -58.68 12.38
CA ARG A 14 -54.62 -58.03 13.32
C ARG A 14 -53.23 -57.85 12.70
N GLU A 15 -52.71 -58.87 12.01
CA GLU A 15 -51.41 -58.80 11.36
C GLU A 15 -51.39 -57.79 10.19
N LYS A 16 -52.50 -57.62 9.46
CA LYS A 16 -52.63 -56.59 8.43
C LYS A 16 -52.62 -55.19 9.03
N TRP A 17 -53.36 -54.97 10.13
CA TRP A 17 -53.36 -53.70 10.83
C TRP A 17 -51.99 -53.38 11.42
N ASP A 18 -51.30 -54.35 12.02
CA ASP A 18 -49.94 -54.16 12.53
C ASP A 18 -48.95 -53.75 11.42
N LYS A 19 -49.11 -54.29 10.20
CA LYS A 19 -48.33 -53.85 9.02
C LYS A 19 -48.66 -52.42 8.60
N VAL A 20 -49.94 -52.04 8.60
CA VAL A 20 -50.39 -50.68 8.26
C VAL A 20 -49.89 -49.66 9.31
N PHE A 21 -50.08 -49.96 10.61
CA PHE A 21 -49.59 -49.12 11.70
C PHE A 21 -48.06 -49.03 11.71
N GLY A 22 -47.36 -50.15 11.51
CA GLY A 22 -45.89 -50.15 11.39
C GLY A 22 -45.39 -49.31 10.23
N GLY A 23 -46.06 -49.39 9.07
CA GLY A 23 -45.79 -48.52 7.92
C GLY A 23 -45.98 -47.04 8.23
N LEU A 24 -47.07 -46.68 8.92
CA LEU A 24 -47.36 -45.30 9.31
C LEU A 24 -46.34 -44.76 10.33
N VAL A 25 -45.94 -45.57 11.31
CA VAL A 25 -44.91 -45.19 12.30
C VAL A 25 -43.56 -44.98 11.62
N ASN A 26 -43.17 -45.84 10.67
CA ASN A 26 -41.93 -45.68 9.93
C ASN A 26 -41.95 -44.43 9.04
N LEU A 27 -43.09 -44.14 8.40
CA LEU A 27 -43.27 -42.89 7.65
C LEU A 27 -43.12 -41.67 8.55
N LEU A 28 -43.76 -41.67 9.72
CA LEU A 28 -43.68 -40.56 10.67
C LEU A 28 -42.25 -40.35 11.17
N LYS A 29 -41.51 -41.43 11.47
CA LYS A 29 -40.08 -41.35 11.83
C LYS A 29 -39.24 -40.77 10.71
N SER A 30 -39.44 -41.23 9.47
CA SER A 30 -38.71 -40.71 8.31
C SER A 30 -39.01 -39.23 8.08
N GLN A 31 -40.27 -38.79 8.24
CA GLN A 31 -40.63 -37.37 8.15
C GLN A 31 -39.98 -36.54 9.27
N GLN A 32 -39.92 -37.07 10.49
CA GLN A 32 -39.25 -36.40 11.62
C GLN A 32 -37.75 -36.21 11.35
N GLU A 33 -37.08 -37.24 10.82
CA GLU A 33 -35.67 -37.17 10.45
C GLU A 33 -35.43 -36.13 9.33
N GLN A 34 -36.28 -36.13 8.29
CA GLN A 34 -36.22 -35.13 7.21
C GLN A 34 -36.42 -33.70 7.73
N LEU A 35 -37.32 -33.50 8.68
CA LEU A 35 -37.53 -32.18 9.27
C LEU A 35 -36.31 -31.74 10.08
N GLU A 36 -35.70 -32.66 10.83
CA GLU A 36 -34.50 -32.37 11.61
C GLU A 36 -33.30 -32.03 10.71
N THR A 37 -33.12 -32.73 9.59
CA THR A 37 -32.08 -32.39 8.60
C THR A 37 -32.32 -31.01 7.99
N LEU A 38 -33.56 -30.69 7.61
CA LEU A 38 -33.91 -29.38 7.05
C LEU A 38 -33.65 -28.24 8.04
N ILE A 39 -33.91 -28.44 9.33
CA ILE A 39 -33.61 -27.43 10.37
C ILE A 39 -32.10 -27.18 10.45
N LYS A 40 -31.28 -28.25 10.43
CA LYS A 40 -29.81 -28.13 10.45
C LYS A 40 -29.28 -27.42 9.21
N GLU A 41 -29.79 -27.77 8.03
CA GLU A 41 -29.41 -27.12 6.77
C GLU A 41 -29.79 -25.64 6.74
N ARG A 42 -30.98 -25.29 7.24
CA ARG A 42 -31.42 -23.90 7.36
C ARG A 42 -30.50 -23.09 8.27
N HIS A 43 -30.10 -23.66 9.41
CA HIS A 43 -29.19 -23.00 10.34
C HIS A 43 -27.80 -22.76 9.71
N LEU A 44 -27.26 -23.77 9.01
CA LEU A 44 -25.99 -23.63 8.30
C LEU A 44 -26.06 -22.54 7.21
N LEU A 45 -27.18 -22.47 6.49
CA LEU A 45 -27.38 -21.44 5.48
C LEU A 45 -27.46 -20.04 6.11
N GLU A 46 -28.16 -19.90 7.24
CA GLU A 46 -28.25 -18.66 8.00
C GLU A 46 -26.87 -18.18 8.47
N ASP A 47 -26.07 -19.07 9.07
CA ASP A 47 -24.71 -18.76 9.52
C ASP A 47 -23.81 -18.34 8.35
N ARG A 48 -23.95 -19.00 7.19
CA ARG A 48 -23.20 -18.63 5.98
C ARG A 48 -23.60 -17.26 5.44
N ILE A 49 -24.90 -16.95 5.41
CA ILE A 49 -25.38 -15.63 4.98
C ILE A 49 -24.86 -14.55 5.94
N LYS A 50 -24.93 -14.80 7.25
CA LYS A 50 -24.48 -13.86 8.27
C LYS A 50 -22.98 -13.58 8.16
N THR A 51 -22.15 -14.61 8.06
CA THR A 51 -20.69 -14.46 7.92
C THR A 51 -20.31 -13.77 6.61
N GLN A 52 -21.03 -14.02 5.51
CA GLN A 52 -20.82 -13.28 4.26
C GLN A 52 -21.20 -11.81 4.39
N HIS A 53 -22.33 -11.51 5.04
CA HIS A 53 -22.78 -10.14 5.26
C HIS A 53 -21.79 -9.36 6.15
N GLU A 54 -21.31 -9.96 7.24
CA GLU A 54 -20.32 -9.33 8.13
C GLU A 54 -19.00 -9.03 7.40
N ARG A 55 -18.53 -9.93 6.52
CA ARG A 55 -17.37 -9.67 5.65
C ARG A 55 -17.62 -8.50 4.71
N TRP A 56 -18.75 -8.50 4.00
CA TRP A 56 -19.12 -7.40 3.10
C TRP A 56 -19.19 -6.05 3.81
N VAL A 57 -19.79 -5.99 5.00
CA VAL A 57 -19.85 -4.76 5.80
C VAL A 57 -18.46 -4.30 6.22
N SER A 58 -17.57 -5.23 6.57
CA SER A 58 -16.19 -4.91 6.94
C SER A 58 -15.40 -4.36 5.75
N ASP A 59 -15.54 -4.96 4.57
CA ASP A 59 -14.90 -4.49 3.34
C ASP A 59 -15.39 -3.10 2.94
N ILE A 60 -16.70 -2.84 3.02
CA ILE A 60 -17.27 -1.51 2.75
C ILE A 60 -16.67 -0.46 3.68
N ARG A 61 -16.60 -0.73 5.00
CA ARG A 61 -16.01 0.21 5.96
C ARG A 61 -14.54 0.48 5.68
N LEU A 62 -13.78 -0.56 5.33
CA LEU A 62 -12.37 -0.42 4.96
C LEU A 62 -12.20 0.51 3.75
N TYR A 63 -13.03 0.34 2.71
CA TYR A 63 -12.98 1.20 1.54
C TYR A 63 -13.42 2.64 1.85
N GLU A 64 -14.45 2.83 2.66
CA GLU A 64 -14.87 4.15 3.14
C GLU A 64 -13.73 4.86 3.89
N ASP A 65 -13.06 4.16 4.81
CA ASP A 65 -11.92 4.69 5.57
C ASP A 65 -10.76 5.08 4.64
N HIS A 66 -10.43 4.25 3.65
CA HIS A 66 -9.42 4.56 2.63
C HIS A 66 -9.79 5.78 1.79
N ILE A 67 -11.06 5.91 1.38
CA ILE A 67 -11.52 7.08 0.62
C ILE A 67 -11.40 8.35 1.46
N VAL A 68 -11.81 8.30 2.73
CA VAL A 68 -11.68 9.43 3.66
C VAL A 68 -10.21 9.82 3.84
N GLN A 69 -9.32 8.84 3.99
CA GLN A 69 -7.89 9.10 4.12
C GLN A 69 -7.30 9.76 2.86
N ILE A 70 -7.55 9.19 1.67
CA ILE A 70 -7.04 9.73 0.40
C ILE A 70 -7.55 11.16 0.18
N ASN A 71 -8.84 11.40 0.41
CA ASN A 71 -9.42 12.74 0.27
C ASN A 71 -8.80 13.73 1.25
N GLY A 72 -8.60 13.32 2.51
CA GLY A 72 -7.94 14.15 3.51
C GLY A 72 -6.51 14.53 3.13
N ASP A 73 -5.74 13.58 2.60
CA ASP A 73 -4.36 13.83 2.16
C ASP A 73 -4.28 14.67 0.88
N MET A 74 -5.27 14.53 -0.02
CA MET A 74 -5.39 15.37 -1.20
C MET A 74 -5.65 16.83 -0.82
N VAL A 75 -6.60 17.10 0.08
CA VAL A 75 -6.89 18.45 0.59
C VAL A 75 -5.65 19.08 1.26
N LYS A 76 -4.88 18.29 2.02
CA LYS A 76 -3.62 18.80 2.62
C LYS A 76 -2.60 19.20 1.55
N LYS A 77 -2.44 18.41 0.49
CA LYS A 77 -1.55 18.74 -0.63
C LYS A 77 -2.00 19.99 -1.37
N ASP A 78 -3.30 20.12 -1.64
CA ASP A 78 -3.86 21.29 -2.32
C ASP A 78 -3.62 22.55 -1.49
N MET A 79 -3.87 22.50 -0.18
CA MET A 79 -3.60 23.61 0.73
C MET A 79 -2.11 23.97 0.76
N ALA A 80 -1.20 22.98 0.77
CA ALA A 80 0.23 23.24 0.72
C ALA A 80 0.66 23.92 -0.58
N CYS A 81 0.09 23.52 -1.72
CA CYS A 81 0.33 24.14 -3.01
C CYS A 81 -0.13 25.61 -3.03
N VAL A 82 -1.34 25.88 -2.54
CA VAL A 82 -1.89 27.24 -2.43
C VAL A 82 -1.02 28.12 -1.51
N LEU A 83 -0.54 27.56 -0.40
CA LEU A 83 0.32 28.29 0.52
C LEU A 83 1.66 28.67 -0.11
N GLU A 84 2.31 27.75 -0.82
CA GLU A 84 3.57 28.05 -1.52
C GLU A 84 3.37 29.04 -2.66
N ALA A 85 2.24 28.97 -3.39
CA ALA A 85 1.87 29.96 -4.39
C ALA A 85 1.70 31.36 -3.78
N ALA A 86 0.92 31.49 -2.71
CA ALA A 86 0.69 32.75 -2.02
C ALA A 86 1.98 33.36 -1.44
N LYS A 87 2.87 32.51 -0.93
CA LYS A 87 4.22 32.92 -0.49
C LYS A 87 5.08 33.44 -1.65
N GLY A 88 5.01 32.78 -2.80
CA GLY A 88 5.64 33.24 -4.04
C GLY A 88 5.13 34.62 -4.47
N ASP A 89 3.80 34.80 -4.52
CA ASP A 89 3.16 36.06 -4.88
C ASP A 89 3.55 37.19 -3.93
N LEU A 90 3.60 36.93 -2.63
CA LEU A 90 4.06 37.90 -1.64
C LEU A 90 5.51 38.31 -1.89
N MET A 91 6.41 37.35 -2.10
CA MET A 91 7.83 37.62 -2.36
C MET A 91 8.01 38.45 -3.63
N LEU A 92 7.30 38.09 -4.70
CA LEU A 92 7.30 38.84 -5.95
C LEU A 92 6.82 40.28 -5.73
N GLY A 93 5.72 40.46 -4.99
CA GLY A 93 5.20 41.79 -4.64
C GLY A 93 6.18 42.61 -3.79
N LEU A 94 6.88 41.99 -2.84
CA LEU A 94 7.95 42.65 -2.08
C LEU A 94 9.09 43.11 -3.01
N LYS A 95 9.53 42.26 -3.94
CA LYS A 95 10.61 42.58 -4.89
C LYS A 95 10.22 43.65 -5.91
N GLN A 96 8.99 43.62 -6.39
CA GLN A 96 8.48 44.66 -7.28
C GLN A 96 8.45 46.02 -6.57
N ARG A 97 7.98 46.08 -5.32
CA ARG A 97 7.97 47.31 -4.52
C ARG A 97 9.39 47.84 -4.25
N GLU A 98 10.32 46.94 -3.89
CA GLU A 98 11.73 47.27 -3.70
C GLU A 98 12.32 47.90 -4.97
N ALA A 99 12.10 47.28 -6.13
CA ALA A 99 12.54 47.80 -7.42
C ALA A 99 11.92 49.18 -7.75
N SER A 100 10.62 49.37 -7.51
CA SER A 100 9.96 50.66 -7.71
C SER A 100 10.53 51.76 -6.80
N LEU A 101 10.83 51.44 -5.54
CA LEU A 101 11.43 52.39 -4.61
C LEU A 101 12.84 52.81 -5.03
N HIS A 102 13.67 51.85 -5.47
CA HIS A 102 15.00 52.16 -6.00
C HIS A 102 14.91 53.01 -7.27
N LYS A 103 13.94 52.73 -8.14
CA LYS A 103 13.69 53.54 -9.33
C LYS A 103 13.32 54.99 -8.97
N CYS A 104 12.36 55.21 -8.08
CA CYS A 104 11.98 56.57 -7.66
C CYS A 104 13.15 57.33 -7.03
N ARG A 105 13.95 56.67 -6.18
CA ARG A 105 15.14 57.31 -5.60
C ARG A 105 16.18 57.70 -6.65
N LEU A 106 16.36 56.86 -7.67
CA LEU A 106 17.26 57.16 -8.77
C LEU A 106 16.77 58.41 -9.53
N GLU A 107 15.48 58.43 -9.88
CA GLU A 107 14.84 59.57 -10.55
C GLU A 107 14.99 60.86 -9.73
N GLU A 108 14.74 60.82 -8.40
CA GLU A 108 14.98 61.94 -7.49
C GLU A 108 16.44 62.44 -7.55
N THR A 109 17.42 61.53 -7.51
CA THR A 109 18.84 61.93 -7.58
C THR A 109 19.27 62.45 -8.95
N GLU A 110 18.62 62.01 -10.03
CA GLU A 110 18.85 62.51 -11.38
C GLU A 110 18.32 63.95 -11.53
N ASP A 111 17.14 64.22 -10.97
CA ASP A 111 16.55 65.57 -10.92
C ASP A 111 17.43 66.53 -10.08
N GLU A 112 17.85 66.11 -8.88
CA GLU A 112 18.76 66.90 -8.04
C GLU A 112 20.11 67.16 -8.75
N LEU A 113 20.65 66.18 -9.45
CA LEU A 113 21.89 66.34 -10.22
C LEU A 113 21.72 67.36 -11.35
N ALA A 114 20.59 67.35 -12.04
CA ALA A 114 20.28 68.33 -13.08
C ALA A 114 20.22 69.76 -12.49
N ASP A 115 19.59 69.93 -11.33
CA ASP A 115 19.54 71.20 -10.60
C ASP A 115 20.95 71.68 -10.20
N PHE A 116 21.80 70.79 -9.69
CA PHE A 116 23.19 71.12 -9.36
C PHE A 116 24.02 71.51 -10.58
N GLN A 117 23.83 70.82 -11.71
CA GLN A 117 24.51 71.17 -12.97
C GLN A 117 24.07 72.55 -13.47
N ALA A 118 22.77 72.88 -13.36
CA ALA A 118 22.25 74.20 -13.72
C ALA A 118 22.85 75.30 -12.82
N LEU A 119 22.91 75.07 -11.51
CA LEU A 119 23.53 75.99 -10.54
C LEU A 119 25.02 76.21 -10.84
N PHE A 120 25.77 75.14 -11.11
CA PHE A 120 27.19 75.23 -11.43
C PHE A 120 27.43 75.99 -12.75
N SER A 121 26.61 75.74 -13.76
CA SER A 121 26.65 76.46 -15.03
C SER A 121 26.41 77.96 -14.84
N TYR A 122 25.42 78.33 -14.02
CA TYR A 122 25.14 79.72 -13.65
C TYR A 122 26.32 80.38 -12.92
N LEU A 123 26.90 79.72 -11.93
CA LEU A 123 28.07 80.23 -11.19
C LEU A 123 29.31 80.38 -12.10
N SER A 124 29.52 79.45 -13.02
CA SER A 124 30.61 79.51 -14.00
C SER A 124 30.43 80.70 -14.95
N GLN A 125 29.21 80.96 -15.43
CA GLN A 125 28.90 82.14 -16.26
C GLN A 125 29.16 83.46 -15.52
N ASN A 126 28.76 83.54 -14.25
CA ASN A 126 29.01 84.71 -13.41
C ASN A 126 30.51 84.94 -13.12
N SER A 127 31.32 83.87 -13.00
CA SER A 127 32.77 83.98 -12.86
C SER A 127 33.47 84.52 -14.13
N LYS A 128 32.95 84.17 -15.33
CA LYS A 128 33.45 84.69 -16.61
C LYS A 128 33.12 86.18 -16.77
N ALA A 129 31.90 86.59 -16.38
CA ALA A 129 31.50 88.00 -16.37
C ALA A 129 32.33 88.86 -15.40
N ASN A 130 32.74 88.30 -14.26
CA ASN A 130 33.60 88.98 -13.29
C ASN A 130 35.11 88.94 -13.62
N SER A 131 35.52 88.22 -14.68
CA SER A 131 36.93 88.12 -15.10
C SER A 131 37.38 89.19 -16.10
N GLU A 132 36.45 89.94 -16.72
CA GLU A 132 36.78 91.02 -17.66
C GLU A 132 37.01 92.40 -16.99
N ALA A 133 36.83 92.49 -15.67
CA ALA A 133 36.87 93.77 -14.95
C ALA A 133 37.97 93.87 -13.88
N THR A 134 39.14 93.25 -14.02
CA THR A 134 40.28 93.63 -13.15
C THR A 134 41.66 93.24 -13.73
N SER A 135 42.11 93.93 -14.79
CA SER A 135 43.53 93.98 -15.15
C SER A 135 44.14 95.31 -14.71
N ASN A 136 44.82 95.34 -13.55
CA ASN A 136 45.97 96.21 -13.29
C ASN A 136 46.48 96.03 -11.86
N GLY A 137 47.79 95.79 -11.71
CA GLY A 137 48.42 95.86 -10.40
C GLY A 137 49.80 95.20 -10.32
N LYS A 138 50.82 95.91 -10.82
CA LYS A 138 52.24 95.70 -10.48
C LYS A 138 52.43 95.58 -8.97
N GLY A 139 53.44 94.83 -8.55
CA GLY A 139 54.14 95.15 -7.31
C GLY A 139 54.78 93.95 -6.66
N GLY A 140 56.06 93.75 -6.95
CA GLY A 140 56.90 92.90 -6.11
C GLY A 140 56.91 93.42 -4.67
N ARG A 141 57.01 92.50 -3.73
CA ARG A 141 57.88 92.61 -2.57
C ARG A 141 57.88 91.29 -1.84
N SER A 142 59.09 90.77 -1.65
CA SER A 142 59.43 89.87 -0.56
C SER A 142 58.78 90.40 0.71
N TYR A 143 57.86 89.63 1.28
CA TYR A 143 57.40 89.81 2.64
C TYR A 143 57.88 88.62 3.45
N ASP A 144 58.93 88.88 4.22
CA ASP A 144 59.15 88.25 5.50
C ASP A 144 57.81 88.19 6.28
N LEU A 145 57.16 87.04 6.26
CA LEU A 145 56.06 86.72 7.16
C LEU A 145 56.62 85.86 8.28
N LYS A 146 57.16 86.59 9.26
CA LYS A 146 56.69 86.56 10.64
C LYS A 146 56.25 85.17 11.11
N SER A 147 57.11 84.57 11.93
CA SER A 147 56.90 83.64 13.06
C SER A 147 55.46 83.34 13.57
N GLY A 148 54.43 84.14 13.29
CA GLY A 148 53.02 83.84 13.58
C GLY A 148 52.32 82.89 12.60
N GLY A 149 52.75 82.81 11.33
CA GLY A 149 52.15 81.88 10.34
C GLY A 149 52.50 80.42 10.62
N ALA A 150 53.76 80.15 10.97
CA ALA A 150 54.24 78.83 11.34
C ALA A 150 53.50 78.28 12.57
N LYS A 151 53.29 79.11 13.61
CA LYS A 151 52.54 78.72 14.82
C LYS A 151 51.07 78.40 14.54
N LYS A 152 50.41 79.11 13.62
CA LYS A 152 49.02 78.82 13.22
C LYS A 152 48.93 77.51 12.43
N LEU A 153 49.91 77.26 11.56
CA LEU A 153 50.00 76.02 10.78
C LEU A 153 50.30 74.82 11.69
N GLU A 154 51.16 75.00 12.68
CA GLU A 154 51.50 73.98 13.69
C GLU A 154 50.28 73.63 14.57
N ALA A 155 49.51 74.63 15.01
CA ALA A 155 48.25 74.39 15.74
C ALA A 155 47.21 73.63 14.89
N GLU A 156 47.15 73.90 13.59
CA GLU A 156 46.26 73.20 12.66
C GLU A 156 46.70 71.75 12.41
N VAL A 157 48.02 71.49 12.34
CA VAL A 157 48.57 70.14 12.24
C VAL A 157 48.23 69.32 13.49
N GLU A 158 48.38 69.88 14.69
CA GLU A 158 48.00 69.21 15.93
C GLU A 158 46.48 68.97 16.02
N ARG A 159 45.66 69.91 15.56
CA ARG A 159 44.20 69.74 15.47
C ARG A 159 43.81 68.59 14.53
N LEU A 160 44.40 68.56 13.33
CA LEU A 160 44.16 67.51 12.34
C LEU A 160 44.67 66.15 12.82
N LYS A 161 45.75 66.11 13.58
CA LYS A 161 46.28 64.88 14.17
C LYS A 161 45.32 64.31 15.22
N LEU A 162 44.82 65.14 16.14
CA LEU A 162 43.81 64.73 17.13
C LEU A 162 42.52 64.26 16.46
N GLU A 163 42.09 64.96 15.40
CA GLU A 163 40.91 64.57 14.63
C GLU A 163 41.12 63.22 13.91
N ASN A 164 42.31 62.99 13.35
CA ASN A 164 42.69 61.69 12.78
C ASN A 164 42.72 60.57 13.82
N GLU A 165 43.32 60.81 15.00
CA GLU A 165 43.37 59.83 16.08
C GLU A 165 41.97 59.46 16.57
N LYS A 166 41.08 60.45 16.71
CA LYS A 166 39.66 60.23 17.03
C LYS A 166 38.97 59.39 15.96
N LEU A 167 39.17 59.72 14.69
CA LEU A 167 38.53 59.04 13.55
C LEU A 167 39.03 57.59 13.44
N VAL A 168 40.32 57.35 13.67
CA VAL A 168 40.92 56.02 13.74
C VAL A 168 40.31 55.21 14.89
N ALA A 169 40.14 55.80 16.08
CA ALA A 169 39.53 55.11 17.22
C ALA A 169 38.06 54.73 16.95
N GLU A 170 37.29 55.64 16.37
CA GLU A 170 35.90 55.42 15.98
C GLU A 170 35.80 54.29 14.94
N LYS A 171 36.59 54.37 13.87
CA LYS A 171 36.61 53.36 12.80
C LYS A 171 37.07 51.99 13.29
N ASN A 172 38.06 51.92 14.17
CA ASN A 172 38.48 50.66 14.78
C ASN A 172 37.39 50.04 15.65
N SER A 173 36.59 50.86 16.34
CA SER A 173 35.44 50.37 17.12
C SER A 173 34.33 49.83 16.21
N GLU A 174 34.06 50.51 15.09
CA GLU A 174 33.10 50.08 14.06
C GLU A 174 33.54 48.75 13.43
N VAL A 175 34.80 48.63 13.02
CA VAL A 175 35.38 47.38 12.49
C VAL A 175 35.28 46.24 13.52
N SER A 176 35.52 46.52 14.80
CA SER A 176 35.39 45.52 15.87
C SER A 176 33.94 45.07 16.07
N ALA A 177 32.98 45.98 15.96
CA ALA A 177 31.55 45.65 16.03
C ALA A 177 31.11 44.80 14.83
N LEU A 178 31.51 45.19 13.62
CA LEU A 178 31.22 44.44 12.38
C LEU A 178 31.84 43.04 12.39
N LEU A 179 33.05 42.87 12.92
CA LEU A 179 33.67 41.56 13.07
C LEU A 179 32.86 40.64 13.99
N LYS A 180 32.35 41.18 15.11
CA LYS A 180 31.48 40.41 16.02
C LYS A 180 30.17 40.02 15.36
N GLU A 181 29.55 40.94 14.62
CA GLU A 181 28.33 40.68 13.86
C GLU A 181 28.56 39.60 12.78
N LYS A 182 29.65 39.71 12.01
CA LYS A 182 30.06 38.68 11.04
C LYS A 182 30.16 37.31 11.70
N THR A 183 30.85 37.21 12.84
CA THR A 183 30.99 35.94 13.56
C THR A 183 29.63 35.41 14.04
N PHE A 184 28.75 36.28 14.52
CA PHE A 184 27.40 35.90 14.93
C PHE A 184 26.57 35.37 13.76
N VAL A 185 26.49 36.11 12.65
CA VAL A 185 25.75 35.71 11.44
C VAL A 185 26.29 34.41 10.87
N TRP A 186 27.62 34.26 10.82
CA TRP A 186 28.26 33.02 10.38
C TRP A 186 27.88 31.82 11.26
N ASN A 187 27.86 32.01 12.58
CA ASN A 187 27.44 30.97 13.51
C ASN A 187 25.96 30.58 13.31
N GLN A 188 25.08 31.57 13.13
CA GLN A 188 23.66 31.34 12.84
C GLN A 188 23.46 30.58 11.52
N TYR A 189 24.21 30.95 10.49
CA TYR A 189 24.21 30.28 9.20
C TYR A 189 24.62 28.80 9.34
N ASN A 190 25.73 28.52 10.03
CA ASN A 190 26.21 27.14 10.24
C ASN A 190 25.18 26.28 10.99
N ILE A 191 24.50 26.83 12.00
CA ILE A 191 23.44 26.13 12.72
C ILE A 191 22.28 25.79 11.78
N LEU A 192 21.85 26.76 10.97
CA LEU A 192 20.77 26.56 10.00
C LEU A 192 21.15 25.51 8.95
N GLU A 193 22.35 25.62 8.36
CA GLU A 193 22.87 24.68 7.38
C GLU A 193 22.95 23.26 7.95
N SER A 194 23.44 23.10 9.19
CA SER A 194 23.46 21.81 9.89
C SER A 194 22.05 21.24 10.13
N ASN A 195 21.09 22.08 10.52
CA ASN A 195 19.70 21.66 10.72
C ASN A 195 19.04 21.21 9.41
N LEU A 196 19.24 21.96 8.32
CA LEU A 196 18.72 21.59 7.00
C LEU A 196 19.36 20.31 6.49
N THR A 197 20.67 20.17 6.63
CA THR A 197 21.42 18.97 6.20
C THR A 197 20.98 17.73 6.99
N SER A 198 20.72 17.86 8.29
CA SER A 198 20.21 16.74 9.11
C SER A 198 18.77 16.36 8.74
N LYS A 199 17.88 17.34 8.50
CA LYS A 199 16.53 17.08 8.00
C LYS A 199 16.52 16.41 6.63
N LEU A 200 17.37 16.86 5.72
CA LEU A 200 17.50 16.28 4.39
C LEU A 200 17.89 14.80 4.48
N ARG A 201 18.96 14.50 5.23
CA ARG A 201 19.40 13.11 5.45
C ARG A 201 18.33 12.25 6.12
N SER A 202 17.58 12.80 7.07
CA SER A 202 16.47 12.07 7.69
C SER A 202 15.35 11.75 6.69
N LYS A 203 15.06 12.65 5.76
CA LYS A 203 14.04 12.46 4.74
C LYS A 203 14.50 11.47 3.66
N GLU A 204 15.77 11.52 3.28
CA GLU A 204 16.38 10.52 2.39
C GLU A 204 16.28 9.12 2.98
N ALA A 205 16.62 8.94 4.27
CA ALA A 205 16.51 7.66 4.94
C ALA A 205 15.05 7.15 5.04
N GLU A 206 14.08 8.05 5.25
CA GLU A 206 12.65 7.69 5.25
C GLU A 206 12.18 7.20 3.88
N VAL A 207 12.62 7.87 2.81
CA VAL A 207 12.32 7.49 1.42
C VAL A 207 12.95 6.15 1.07
N GLU A 208 14.21 5.93 1.44
CA GLU A 208 14.91 4.67 1.19
C GLU A 208 14.21 3.48 1.87
N ASN A 209 13.84 3.63 3.14
CA ASN A 209 13.08 2.62 3.89
C ASN A 209 11.66 2.39 3.31
N ALA A 210 11.00 3.42 2.79
CA ALA A 210 9.71 3.26 2.12
C ALA A 210 9.86 2.49 0.79
N ASN A 211 10.92 2.78 0.03
CA ASN A 211 11.22 2.07 -1.22
C ASN A 211 11.54 0.60 -0.97
N GLU A 212 12.28 0.27 0.09
CA GLU A 212 12.55 -1.12 0.50
C GLU A 212 11.25 -1.87 0.79
N LYS A 213 10.33 -1.27 1.56
CA LYS A 213 9.01 -1.87 1.84
C LYS A 213 8.17 -2.07 0.58
N ILE A 214 8.22 -1.13 -0.37
CA ILE A 214 7.54 -1.26 -1.66
C ILE A 214 8.11 -2.45 -2.43
N ALA A 215 9.44 -2.60 -2.46
CA ALA A 215 10.09 -3.74 -3.11
C ALA A 215 9.67 -5.08 -2.47
N ASP A 216 9.60 -5.15 -1.14
CA ASP A 216 9.14 -6.35 -0.43
C ASP A 216 7.68 -6.70 -0.75
N VAL A 217 6.80 -5.71 -0.79
CA VAL A 217 5.38 -5.92 -1.15
C VAL A 217 5.25 -6.40 -2.59
N LEU A 218 6.03 -5.82 -3.52
CA LEU A 218 6.04 -6.24 -4.92
C LEU A 218 6.52 -7.70 -5.07
N ALA A 219 7.62 -8.06 -4.40
CA ALA A 219 8.13 -9.44 -4.43
C ALA A 219 7.11 -10.45 -3.88
N ASN A 220 6.42 -10.09 -2.79
CA ASN A 220 5.36 -10.93 -2.22
C ASN A 220 4.14 -11.03 -3.16
N ALA A 221 3.77 -9.93 -3.83
CA ALA A 221 2.67 -9.92 -4.79
C ALA A 221 2.98 -10.83 -6.00
N GLU A 222 4.19 -10.77 -6.55
CA GLU A 222 4.66 -11.64 -7.64
C GLU A 222 4.66 -13.11 -7.22
N LEU A 223 5.09 -13.41 -5.99
CA LEU A 223 5.08 -14.77 -5.46
C LEU A 223 3.65 -15.31 -5.25
N LEU A 224 2.73 -14.49 -4.76
CA LEU A 224 1.32 -14.87 -4.64
C LEU A 224 0.68 -15.09 -6.01
N GLN A 225 0.99 -14.22 -6.97
CA GLN A 225 0.47 -14.34 -8.34
C GLN A 225 0.93 -15.66 -8.98
N SER A 226 2.22 -15.97 -8.92
CA SER A 226 2.74 -17.24 -9.45
C SER A 226 2.14 -18.48 -8.75
N SER A 227 1.94 -18.43 -7.43
CA SER A 227 1.25 -19.50 -6.70
C SER A 227 -0.22 -19.65 -7.13
N ASN A 228 -0.89 -18.55 -7.46
CA ASN A 228 -2.27 -18.57 -7.91
C ASN A 228 -2.38 -19.16 -9.32
N ASP A 229 -1.48 -18.77 -10.23
CA ASP A 229 -1.40 -19.32 -11.58
C ASP A 229 -1.17 -20.84 -11.56
N GLU A 230 -0.33 -21.35 -10.64
CA GLU A 230 -0.12 -22.79 -10.45
C GLU A 230 -1.39 -23.50 -9.97
N LYS A 231 -2.14 -22.91 -9.03
CA LYS A 231 -3.42 -23.46 -8.57
C LYS A 231 -4.44 -23.50 -9.70
N ASP A 232 -4.52 -22.46 -10.51
CA ASP A 232 -5.43 -22.40 -11.66
C ASP A 232 -5.08 -23.47 -12.72
N GLU A 233 -3.79 -23.75 -12.92
CA GLU A 233 -3.32 -24.86 -13.75
C GLU A 233 -3.81 -26.22 -13.23
N ILE A 234 -3.69 -26.45 -11.92
CA ILE A 234 -4.15 -27.69 -11.27
C ILE A 234 -5.67 -27.81 -11.38
N ILE A 235 -6.42 -26.73 -11.12
CA ILE A 235 -7.89 -26.71 -11.23
C ILE A 235 -8.31 -27.06 -12.65
N ARG A 236 -7.67 -26.47 -13.67
CA ARG A 236 -7.98 -26.78 -15.08
C ARG A 236 -7.70 -28.24 -15.41
N ARG A 237 -6.61 -28.81 -14.90
CA ARG A 237 -6.28 -30.23 -15.06
C ARG A 237 -7.28 -31.16 -14.36
N LEU A 238 -7.78 -30.76 -13.19
CA LEU A 238 -8.81 -31.52 -12.48
C LEU A 238 -10.15 -31.46 -13.23
N ASN A 239 -10.57 -30.28 -13.68
CA ASN A 239 -11.80 -30.10 -14.45
C ASN A 239 -11.80 -30.92 -15.74
N THR A 240 -10.67 -30.98 -16.47
CA THR A 240 -10.56 -31.82 -17.67
C THR A 240 -10.67 -33.32 -17.35
N LYS A 241 -10.10 -33.78 -16.22
CA LYS A 241 -10.26 -35.17 -15.76
C LYS A 241 -11.71 -35.48 -15.38
N VAL A 242 -12.38 -34.58 -14.67
CA VAL A 242 -13.80 -34.72 -14.29
C VAL A 242 -14.67 -34.82 -15.53
N ALA A 243 -14.53 -33.90 -16.49
CA ALA A 243 -15.28 -33.93 -17.74
C ALA A 243 -15.07 -35.24 -18.52
N LYS A 244 -13.85 -35.78 -18.53
CA LYS A 244 -13.58 -37.08 -19.14
C LYS A 244 -14.28 -38.22 -18.42
N MET A 245 -14.22 -38.26 -17.09
CA MET A 245 -14.91 -39.28 -16.29
C MET A 245 -16.43 -39.21 -16.45
N GLU A 246 -17.00 -38.01 -16.54
CA GLU A 246 -18.43 -37.81 -16.80
C GLU A 246 -18.83 -38.35 -18.17
N ALA A 247 -18.04 -38.07 -19.21
CA ALA A 247 -18.28 -38.61 -20.56
C ALA A 247 -18.17 -40.15 -20.60
N ASP A 248 -17.16 -40.71 -19.92
CA ASP A 248 -17.01 -42.17 -19.79
C ASP A 248 -18.22 -42.77 -19.05
N THR A 249 -18.69 -42.12 -17.98
CA THR A 249 -19.85 -42.57 -17.19
C THR A 249 -21.14 -42.58 -18.01
N GLU A 250 -21.39 -41.53 -18.81
CA GLU A 250 -22.58 -41.48 -19.68
C GLU A 250 -22.50 -42.57 -20.76
N LYS A 251 -21.30 -42.83 -21.32
CA LYS A 251 -21.07 -43.94 -22.25
C LYS A 251 -21.38 -45.30 -21.62
N TRP A 252 -20.88 -45.57 -20.40
CA TRP A 252 -21.18 -46.81 -19.69
C TRP A 252 -22.68 -46.97 -19.39
N LYS A 253 -23.38 -45.87 -19.07
CA LYS A 253 -24.82 -45.86 -18.84
C LYS A 253 -25.63 -46.16 -20.11
N GLU A 254 -25.20 -45.66 -21.26
CA GLU A 254 -25.77 -46.03 -22.56
C GLU A 254 -25.58 -47.53 -22.86
N GLU A 255 -24.37 -48.06 -22.65
CA GLU A 255 -24.05 -49.48 -22.84
C GLU A 255 -24.89 -50.39 -21.91
N ILE A 256 -25.04 -50.02 -20.63
CA ILE A 256 -25.91 -50.72 -19.67
C ILE A 256 -27.36 -50.72 -20.16
N SER A 257 -27.84 -49.58 -20.66
CA SER A 257 -29.22 -49.46 -21.19
C SER A 257 -29.43 -50.36 -22.41
N LYS A 258 -28.43 -50.43 -23.30
CA LYS A 258 -28.44 -51.32 -24.47
C LYS A 258 -28.46 -52.79 -24.06
N LEU A 259 -27.55 -53.22 -23.20
CA LEU A 259 -27.48 -54.60 -22.68
C LEU A 259 -28.77 -54.99 -21.94
N SER A 260 -29.35 -54.07 -21.18
CA SER A 260 -30.62 -54.29 -20.48
C SER A 260 -31.77 -54.56 -21.47
N ARG A 261 -31.82 -53.82 -22.59
CA ARG A 261 -32.80 -54.05 -23.66
C ARG A 261 -32.61 -55.42 -24.34
N GLU A 262 -31.36 -55.81 -24.61
CA GLU A 262 -31.02 -57.12 -25.18
C GLU A 262 -31.40 -58.26 -24.23
N LEU A 263 -31.12 -58.13 -22.93
CA LEU A 263 -31.53 -59.09 -21.90
C LEU A 263 -33.04 -59.26 -21.83
N GLU A 264 -33.79 -58.17 -21.91
CA GLU A 264 -35.26 -58.18 -21.91
C GLU A 264 -35.81 -58.88 -23.16
N PHE A 265 -35.19 -58.69 -24.33
CA PHE A 265 -35.53 -59.41 -25.56
C PHE A 265 -35.27 -60.91 -25.44
N LEU A 266 -34.11 -61.32 -24.91
CA LEU A 266 -33.79 -62.72 -24.66
C LEU A 266 -34.71 -63.38 -23.63
N ARG A 267 -35.12 -62.63 -22.60
CA ARG A 267 -36.11 -63.11 -21.63
C ARG A 267 -37.45 -63.39 -22.31
N LYS A 268 -37.92 -62.49 -23.17
CA LYS A 268 -39.17 -62.64 -23.94
C LYS A 268 -39.12 -63.78 -24.96
N SER A 269 -37.98 -63.99 -25.63
CA SER A 269 -37.81 -65.11 -26.55
C SER A 269 -37.76 -66.46 -25.81
N ARG A 270 -37.14 -66.51 -24.63
CA ARG A 270 -37.12 -67.70 -23.78
C ARG A 270 -38.50 -68.04 -23.20
N SER A 271 -39.29 -67.05 -22.78
CA SER A 271 -40.65 -67.30 -22.29
C SER A 271 -41.66 -67.67 -23.40
N ALA A 272 -41.37 -67.37 -24.66
CA ALA A 272 -42.11 -67.90 -25.80
C ALA A 272 -41.75 -69.37 -26.16
N GLN A 273 -40.66 -69.91 -25.61
CA GLN A 273 -40.11 -71.24 -25.94
C GLN A 273 -40.14 -72.22 -24.76
N VAL A 274 -41.05 -72.03 -23.78
CA VAL A 274 -41.22 -72.98 -22.67
C VAL A 274 -42.22 -74.08 -23.06
N THR A 275 -41.73 -75.10 -23.76
CA THR A 275 -42.22 -76.47 -23.56
C THR A 275 -41.22 -77.14 -22.61
N SER A 276 -41.69 -77.47 -21.40
CA SER A 276 -40.93 -78.26 -20.44
C SER A 276 -40.60 -79.62 -21.04
N ILE A 277 -39.32 -79.88 -21.32
CA ILE A 277 -38.80 -81.23 -21.47
C ILE A 277 -37.88 -81.48 -20.28
N MET A 278 -38.46 -82.00 -19.20
CA MET A 278 -37.71 -82.69 -18.18
C MET A 278 -37.23 -84.02 -18.77
N LYS A 279 -35.91 -84.25 -18.82
CA LYS A 279 -35.36 -85.60 -19.02
C LYS A 279 -34.84 -86.16 -17.70
N PRO A 280 -35.14 -87.42 -17.36
CA PRO A 280 -34.72 -88.08 -16.13
C PRO A 280 -33.20 -88.25 -16.07
N CYS A 281 -32.65 -88.04 -14.87
CA CYS A 281 -31.25 -88.26 -14.54
C CYS A 281 -31.00 -89.76 -14.35
N SER A 282 -30.17 -90.37 -15.21
CA SER A 282 -29.65 -91.72 -15.00
C SER A 282 -28.20 -91.64 -14.54
N ALA A 283 -27.96 -92.12 -13.32
CA ALA A 283 -26.65 -92.27 -12.72
C ALA A 283 -25.80 -93.28 -13.51
N GLN A 284 -24.58 -92.89 -13.89
CA GLN A 284 -23.52 -93.85 -14.18
C GLN A 284 -22.16 -93.25 -13.82
N ALA A 285 -21.54 -93.87 -12.82
CA ALA A 285 -20.16 -93.61 -12.42
C ALA A 285 -19.20 -94.04 -13.53
N ARG A 286 -18.26 -93.17 -13.89
CA ARG A 286 -16.91 -93.55 -14.35
C ARG A 286 -15.94 -92.38 -14.25
N THR A 287 -14.82 -92.70 -13.62
CA THR A 287 -13.60 -91.92 -13.42
C THR A 287 -12.77 -91.82 -14.69
N SER A 288 -12.24 -90.63 -15.02
CA SER A 288 -10.85 -90.44 -15.50
C SER A 288 -10.51 -88.96 -15.76
N THR A 289 -9.59 -88.48 -14.94
CA THR A 289 -8.43 -87.59 -15.20
C THR A 289 -8.43 -86.53 -16.33
N LEU A 290 -8.14 -85.31 -15.85
CA LEU A 290 -7.15 -84.32 -16.31
C LEU A 290 -7.60 -83.26 -17.34
N GLY A 291 -7.66 -81.99 -16.89
CA GLY A 291 -7.64 -80.85 -17.81
C GLY A 291 -8.18 -79.52 -17.28
N SER A 292 -7.35 -78.80 -16.53
CA SER A 292 -7.20 -77.33 -16.57
C SER A 292 -8.25 -76.39 -15.92
N ARG A 293 -7.69 -75.56 -15.02
CA ARG A 293 -8.01 -74.16 -14.68
C ARG A 293 -9.33 -73.86 -13.96
N SER A 294 -9.23 -73.68 -12.64
CA SER A 294 -10.07 -72.73 -11.91
C SER A 294 -9.22 -71.55 -11.44
N CYS A 295 -9.71 -70.34 -11.73
CA CYS A 295 -9.32 -69.09 -11.10
C CYS A 295 -9.99 -69.03 -9.72
N GLY A 296 -9.19 -68.83 -8.67
CA GLY A 296 -9.63 -68.42 -7.35
C GLY A 296 -8.72 -67.29 -6.89
N ARG A 297 -9.33 -66.13 -6.61
CA ARG A 297 -8.71 -64.94 -6.05
C ARG A 297 -8.18 -65.24 -4.65
N ASP A 298 -7.02 -64.68 -4.32
CA ASP A 298 -6.78 -63.85 -3.13
C ASP A 298 -5.28 -63.58 -2.97
N ILE A 299 -4.84 -62.36 -3.27
CA ILE A 299 -3.64 -61.78 -2.65
C ILE A 299 -3.95 -60.33 -2.30
N SER A 300 -4.23 -60.15 -1.01
CA SER A 300 -4.16 -58.90 -0.25
C SER A 300 -2.79 -58.25 -0.43
N ASN A 301 -2.75 -56.95 -0.72
CA ASN A 301 -1.59 -56.12 -0.39
C ASN A 301 -2.05 -54.87 0.34
N LEU A 302 -1.84 -54.92 1.65
CA LEU A 302 -1.77 -53.82 2.60
C LEU A 302 -0.58 -52.94 2.19
N ILE A 303 -0.81 -51.69 1.81
CA ILE A 303 0.24 -50.66 1.80
C ILE A 303 -0.07 -49.67 2.90
N ASP A 304 0.91 -49.62 3.79
CA ASP A 304 1.09 -48.88 5.02
C ASP A 304 0.92 -47.35 4.80
N MET A 305 -0.18 -46.75 5.27
CA MET A 305 -0.22 -45.30 5.48
C MET A 305 0.43 -45.00 6.83
N LYS A 306 1.74 -44.77 6.79
CA LYS A 306 2.50 -44.22 7.89
C LYS A 306 1.97 -42.82 8.22
N VAL A 307 1.18 -42.75 9.28
CA VAL A 307 0.94 -41.52 10.05
C VAL A 307 2.24 -41.16 10.75
N SER A 308 2.74 -39.96 10.52
CA SER A 308 3.67 -39.30 11.44
C SER A 308 3.24 -37.84 11.58
N THR A 309 2.91 -37.52 12.82
CA THR A 309 2.41 -36.28 13.41
C THR A 309 3.45 -35.13 13.34
N PRO A 310 3.06 -33.89 13.72
CA PRO A 310 3.64 -32.66 13.20
C PRO A 310 4.96 -32.28 13.86
N ILE A 311 5.83 -31.60 13.10
CA ILE A 311 6.98 -30.89 13.65
C ILE A 311 6.49 -29.58 14.26
N LEU A 312 6.54 -29.54 15.59
CA LEU A 312 6.54 -28.34 16.41
C LEU A 312 7.78 -27.50 16.03
N THR A 313 7.59 -26.30 15.48
CA THR A 313 8.67 -25.31 15.40
C THR A 313 8.75 -24.55 16.72
N THR A 314 9.61 -25.02 17.61
CA THR A 314 10.11 -24.24 18.74
C THR A 314 10.96 -23.08 18.23
N VAL A 315 10.53 -21.86 18.54
CA VAL A 315 11.28 -20.62 18.41
C VAL A 315 12.50 -20.66 19.35
N PRO A 316 13.73 -20.38 18.88
CA PRO A 316 14.82 -19.99 19.76
C PRO A 316 14.70 -18.49 20.06
N SER A 317 14.35 -18.19 21.32
CA SER A 317 14.51 -16.88 21.93
C SER A 317 15.98 -16.46 21.88
N LYS A 318 16.31 -15.42 21.10
CA LYS A 318 17.59 -14.72 21.20
C LYS A 318 17.48 -13.73 22.36
N GLY A 319 17.92 -14.16 23.53
CA GLY A 319 18.31 -13.27 24.62
C GLY A 319 19.55 -12.47 24.20
N GLY A 320 19.38 -11.17 24.03
CA GLY A 320 20.44 -10.20 23.79
C GLY A 320 20.16 -8.94 24.58
N ALA A 321 20.30 -9.02 25.90
CA ALA A 321 20.31 -7.85 26.76
C ALA A 321 21.59 -7.05 26.52
N LYS A 322 21.47 -5.85 25.91
CA LYS A 322 22.44 -4.77 26.10
C LYS A 322 21.85 -3.81 27.13
N VAL A 323 22.35 -3.94 28.36
CA VAL A 323 22.16 -2.99 29.44
C VAL A 323 22.99 -1.73 29.16
N LEU A 324 22.40 -0.61 29.52
CA LEU A 324 22.91 0.75 29.48
C LEU A 324 24.31 0.88 30.11
N LYS A 325 25.17 1.68 29.48
CA LYS A 325 26.20 2.46 30.18
C LYS A 325 25.78 3.92 30.14
N ASN A 326 25.26 4.40 31.27
CA ASN A 326 25.36 5.81 31.65
C ASN A 326 26.48 5.89 32.68
N GLN A 327 27.56 6.57 32.31
CA GLN A 327 28.40 7.34 33.22
C GLN A 327 29.05 8.46 32.40
#